data_AF-A0A2W4J3Z3-F1
#
_entry.id   AF-A0A2W4J3Z3-F1
#
_cell.length_a   1.000
_cell.length_b   1.000
_cell.length_c   1.000
_cell.angle_alpha   90.00
_cell.angle_beta   90.00
_cell.angle_gamma   90.00
#
_symmetry.space_group_name_H-M   'P 1'
#
loop_
_entity.id
_entity.type
_entity.pdbx_description
1 polymer ?
#
loop_
_entity_poly.entity_id
_entity_poly.type
_entity_poly.pdbx_seq_one_letter_code
_entity_poly.pdbx_strand_id
1 'polypeptide(L)'
;PYKVDRMLTQLLRSGALRGVAGVAVGQFTRCADHWPVTVAEVLRERLSGLGVTVLGGLPIGHGAGQLTVPLGVSATLDVAAETLTVRPAVQ
;
A
#
# COMPACT_ATOMS: atom_id res chain seq x y z
N PRO A 1 5.63 10.19 10.58
CA PRO A 1 5.40 10.34 9.13
C PRO A 1 4.14 11.16 8.81
N TYR A 2 4.17 12.46 9.12
CA TYR A 2 3.01 13.36 8.96
C TYR A 2 2.47 13.39 7.51
N LYS A 3 3.36 13.41 6.52
CA LYS A 3 2.96 13.46 5.11
C LYS A 3 2.13 12.24 4.70
N VAL A 4 2.55 11.04 5.12
CA VAL A 4 1.85 9.78 4.81
C VAL A 4 0.49 9.75 5.50
N ASP A 5 0.44 10.11 6.79
CA ASP A 5 -0.79 10.17 7.56
C ASP A 5 -1.82 11.11 6.93
N ARG A 6 -1.39 12.33 6.58
CA ARG A 6 -2.25 13.33 5.93
C ARG A 6 -2.81 12.82 4.60
N MET A 7 -1.98 12.20 3.76
CA MET A 7 -2.41 11.67 2.46
C MET A 7 -3.40 10.51 2.60
N LEU A 8 -3.14 9.56 3.50
CA LEU A 8 -4.05 8.45 3.76
C LEU A 8 -5.37 8.93 4.36
N THR A 9 -5.32 9.85 5.30
CA THR A 9 -6.52 10.46 5.89
C THR A 9 -7.38 11.13 4.82
N GLN A 10 -6.76 11.83 3.86
CA GLN A 10 -7.49 12.43 2.74
C GLN A 10 -8.16 11.38 1.84
N LEU A 11 -7.45 10.30 1.47
CA LEU A 11 -8.01 9.21 0.65
C LEU A 11 -9.16 8.47 1.34
N LEU A 12 -9.05 8.27 2.65
CA LEU A 12 -10.12 7.65 3.46
C LEU A 12 -11.35 8.56 3.52
N ARG A 13 -11.15 9.85 3.82
CA ARG A 13 -12.25 10.82 3.97
C ARG A 13 -12.94 11.17 2.66
N SER A 14 -12.25 11.07 1.52
CA SER A 14 -12.89 11.25 0.21
C SER A 14 -13.79 10.07 -0.19
N GLY A 15 -13.68 8.93 0.50
CA GLY A 15 -14.38 7.70 0.15
C GLY A 15 -13.75 6.96 -1.02
N ALA A 16 -12.58 7.38 -1.52
CA ALA A 16 -11.89 6.75 -2.65
C ALA A 16 -11.51 5.27 -2.39
N LEU A 17 -11.38 4.89 -1.11
CA LEU A 17 -11.07 3.52 -0.70
C LEU A 17 -12.32 2.68 -0.37
N ARG A 18 -13.53 3.19 -0.58
CA ARG A 18 -14.76 2.41 -0.34
C ARG A 18 -14.86 1.29 -1.38
N GLY A 19 -15.04 0.05 -0.91
CA GLY A 19 -15.26 -1.12 -1.76
C GLY A 19 -14.01 -1.68 -2.43
N VAL A 20 -12.80 -1.25 -2.03
CA VAL A 20 -11.56 -1.93 -2.47
C VAL A 20 -11.57 -3.38 -1.99
N ALA A 21 -10.98 -4.30 -2.77
CA ALA A 21 -10.88 -5.72 -2.39
C ALA A 21 -9.66 -6.04 -1.51
N GLY A 22 -8.67 -5.14 -1.49
CA GLY A 22 -7.42 -5.29 -0.75
C GLY A 22 -6.50 -4.10 -1.02
N VAL A 23 -5.44 -3.97 -0.22
CA VAL A 23 -4.46 -2.90 -0.34
C VAL A 23 -3.05 -3.48 -0.38
N ALA A 24 -2.36 -3.25 -1.50
CA ALA A 24 -0.95 -3.57 -1.66
C ALA A 24 -0.13 -2.29 -1.44
N VAL A 25 0.85 -2.34 -0.54
CA VAL A 25 1.66 -1.19 -0.13
C VAL A 25 3.13 -1.46 -0.48
N GLY A 26 3.70 -0.56 -1.28
CA GLY A 26 5.11 -0.58 -1.64
C GLY A 26 6.05 -0.25 -0.47
N GLN A 27 7.34 -0.31 -0.73
CA GLN A 27 8.37 0.07 0.24
C GLN A 27 8.37 1.59 0.48
N PHE A 28 8.45 1.97 1.75
CA PHE A 28 8.72 3.34 2.17
C PHE A 28 10.20 3.48 2.52
N THR A 29 10.98 4.07 1.62
CA THR A 29 12.40 4.32 1.83
C THR A 29 12.65 5.76 2.23
N ARG A 30 13.65 6.00 3.09
CA ARG A 30 14.07 7.36 3.52
C ARG A 30 12.91 8.22 4.06
N CYS A 31 11.93 7.58 4.71
CA CYS A 31 10.75 8.22 5.28
C CYS A 31 10.93 8.57 6.78
N ALA A 32 12.17 8.62 7.27
CA ALA A 32 12.45 9.03 8.63
C ALA A 32 12.06 10.49 8.82
N ASP A 33 11.17 10.72 9.77
CA ASP A 33 10.87 12.04 10.31
C ASP A 33 10.99 11.99 11.83
N HIS A 34 11.19 13.14 12.49
CA HIS A 34 11.33 13.26 13.95
C HIS A 34 10.02 13.01 14.71
N TRP A 35 9.17 12.11 14.20
CA TRP A 35 7.90 11.75 14.80
C TRP A 35 8.04 10.49 15.67
N PRO A 36 7.22 10.37 16.73
CA PRO A 36 7.28 9.23 17.63
C PRO A 36 6.70 7.94 17.04
N VAL A 37 6.14 7.99 15.82
CA VAL A 37 5.52 6.83 15.14
C VAL A 37 6.15 6.59 13.78
N THR A 38 6.17 5.34 13.37
CA THR A 38 6.71 4.84 12.10
C THR A 38 5.66 4.91 10.98
N VAL A 39 6.11 4.78 9.73
CA VAL A 39 5.19 4.69 8.58
C VAL A 39 4.33 3.42 8.65
N ALA A 40 4.90 2.31 9.10
CA ALA A 40 4.18 1.05 9.26
C ALA A 40 3.04 1.16 10.29
N GLU A 41 3.24 1.89 11.39
CA GLU A 41 2.20 2.16 12.38
C GLU A 41 1.08 3.03 11.81
N VAL A 42 1.42 4.10 11.09
CA VAL A 42 0.42 4.95 10.41
C VAL A 42 -0.39 4.14 9.40
N LEU A 43 0.25 3.33 8.57
CA LEU A 43 -0.45 2.46 7.60
C LEU A 43 -1.40 1.49 8.31
N ARG A 44 -0.93 0.83 9.38
CA ARG A 44 -1.73 -0.11 10.16
C ARG A 44 -2.95 0.57 10.76
N GLU A 45 -2.76 1.71 11.43
CA GLU A 45 -3.85 2.46 12.06
C GLU A 45 -4.88 2.91 11.02
N ARG A 46 -4.42 3.54 9.93
CA ARG A 46 -5.32 4.13 8.92
C ARG A 46 -6.04 3.11 8.05
N LEU A 47 -5.41 1.97 7.74
CA LEU A 47 -5.98 0.97 6.82
C LEU A 47 -6.75 -0.13 7.56
N SER A 48 -6.54 -0.33 8.86
CA SER A 48 -7.22 -1.38 9.65
C SER A 48 -8.75 -1.31 9.59
N GLY A 49 -9.32 -0.11 9.46
CA GLY A 49 -10.76 0.11 9.38
C GLY A 49 -11.41 -0.29 8.06
N LEU A 50 -10.65 -0.69 7.04
CA LEU A 50 -11.20 -1.06 5.73
C LEU A 50 -11.83 -2.45 5.71
N GLY A 51 -11.49 -3.33 6.66
CA GLY A 51 -12.00 -4.71 6.68
C GLY A 51 -11.49 -5.60 5.55
N VAL A 52 -10.37 -5.24 4.94
CA VAL A 52 -9.75 -5.97 3.81
C VAL A 52 -8.30 -6.31 4.10
N THR A 53 -7.77 -7.23 3.31
CA THR A 53 -6.37 -7.66 3.36
C THR A 53 -5.43 -6.50 2.99
N VAL A 54 -4.39 -6.31 3.79
CA VAL A 54 -3.32 -5.32 3.55
C VAL A 54 -1.97 -6.04 3.55
N LEU A 55 -1.21 -5.92 2.47
CA LEU A 55 0.17 -6.43 2.37
C LEU A 55 1.11 -5.25 2.14
N GLY A 56 2.16 -5.14 2.95
CA GLY A 56 3.12 -4.04 2.86
C GLY A 56 4.56 -4.52 2.63
N GLY A 57 5.40 -3.59 2.16
CA GLY A 57 6.82 -3.87 1.93
C GLY A 57 7.15 -4.46 0.56
N LEU A 58 6.18 -4.48 -0.36
CA LEU A 58 6.40 -4.94 -1.73
C LEU A 58 7.49 -4.10 -2.42
N PRO A 59 8.33 -4.68 -3.30
CA PRO A 59 9.38 -3.98 -4.04
C PRO A 59 8.79 -3.07 -5.14
N ILE A 60 7.96 -2.13 -4.73
CA ILE A 60 7.23 -1.15 -5.54
C ILE A 60 7.49 0.21 -4.88
N GLY A 61 7.75 1.23 -5.67
CA GLY A 61 8.08 2.57 -5.18
C GLY A 61 9.58 2.86 -5.26
N HIS A 62 10.10 3.69 -4.36
CA HIS A 62 11.44 4.27 -4.45
C HIS A 62 12.55 3.39 -3.83
N GLY A 63 12.30 2.09 -3.69
CA GLY A 63 13.26 1.10 -3.20
C GLY A 63 14.19 0.59 -4.28
N ALA A 64 15.25 -0.10 -3.88
CA ALA A 64 16.07 -0.86 -4.83
C ALA A 64 15.27 -2.05 -5.37
N GLY A 65 15.45 -2.37 -6.66
CA GLY A 65 14.71 -3.48 -7.29
C GLY A 65 13.24 -3.20 -7.53
N GLN A 66 12.86 -1.93 -7.76
CA GLN A 66 11.47 -1.54 -8.03
C GLN A 66 10.89 -2.30 -9.23
N LEU A 67 9.76 -2.97 -9.01
CA LEU A 67 9.01 -3.67 -10.04
C LEU A 67 7.96 -2.75 -10.67
N THR A 68 7.79 -2.85 -11.98
CA THR A 68 6.69 -2.20 -12.70
C THR A 68 5.40 -2.97 -12.46
N VAL A 69 4.33 -2.27 -12.08
CA VAL A 69 3.01 -2.85 -11.86
C VAL A 69 2.04 -2.36 -12.93
N PRO A 70 1.51 -3.26 -13.78
CA PRO A 70 0.48 -2.89 -14.75
C PRO A 70 -0.82 -2.46 -14.06
N LEU A 71 -1.46 -1.42 -14.58
CA LEU A 71 -2.74 -0.91 -14.08
C LEU A 71 -3.88 -1.42 -14.97
N GLY A 72 -5.06 -1.61 -14.36
CA GLY A 72 -6.26 -2.05 -15.08
C GLY A 72 -6.33 -3.56 -15.37
N VAL A 73 -5.43 -4.35 -14.81
CA VAL A 73 -5.39 -5.81 -14.95
C VAL A 73 -5.86 -6.52 -13.67
N SER A 74 -6.26 -7.79 -13.79
CA SER A 74 -6.55 -8.62 -12.63
C SER A 74 -5.27 -8.84 -11.81
N ALA A 75 -5.41 -8.79 -10.49
CA ALA A 75 -4.36 -9.05 -9.53
C ALA A 75 -4.87 -9.92 -8.39
N THR A 76 -3.99 -10.76 -7.84
CA THR A 76 -4.23 -11.58 -6.66
C THR A 76 -3.30 -11.12 -5.55
N LEU A 77 -3.87 -10.79 -4.40
CA LEU A 77 -3.14 -10.44 -3.18
C LEU A 77 -3.24 -11.62 -2.20
N ASP A 78 -2.10 -12.22 -1.85
CA ASP A 78 -2.02 -13.32 -0.89
C ASP A 78 -1.06 -12.93 0.25
N VAL A 79 -1.62 -12.71 1.45
CA VAL A 79 -0.83 -12.36 2.64
C VAL A 79 -0.15 -13.55 3.30
N ALA A 80 -0.65 -14.77 3.10
CA ALA A 80 0.00 -15.96 3.65
C ALA A 80 1.25 -16.30 2.84
N ALA A 81 1.20 -16.12 1.53
CA ALA A 81 2.34 -16.28 0.63
C ALA A 81 3.20 -15.01 0.49
N GLU A 82 2.78 -13.88 1.08
CA GLU A 82 3.43 -12.56 0.94
C GLU A 82 3.59 -12.11 -0.53
N THR A 83 2.59 -12.40 -1.38
CA THR A 83 2.66 -12.10 -2.81
C THR A 83 1.57 -11.15 -3.31
N LEU A 84 1.95 -10.34 -4.30
CA LEU A 84 1.04 -9.68 -5.23
C LEU A 84 1.35 -10.24 -6.62
N THR A 85 0.42 -11.00 -7.19
CA THR A 85 0.53 -11.51 -8.56
C THR A 85 -0.35 -10.68 -9.48
N VAL A 86 0.21 -10.19 -10.59
CA VAL A 86 -0.49 -9.31 -11.55
C VAL A 86 -0.46 -9.94 -12.95
N ARG A 87 -1.55 -9.84 -13.68
CA ARG A 87 -1.56 -10.27 -15.09
C ARG A 87 -0.73 -9.32 -15.97
N PRO A 88 -0.15 -9.80 -17.08
CA PRO A 88 0.54 -8.92 -18.03
C PRO A 88 -0.37 -7.82 -18.59
N ALA A 89 0.19 -6.63 -18.88
CA ALA A 89 -0.53 -5.53 -19.53
C ALA A 89 -0.74 -5.73 -21.04
N VAL A 90 0.10 -6.55 -21.67
CA VAL A 90 0.03 -6.92 -23.08
C VAL A 90 0.03 -8.44 -23.19
N GLN A 91 -0.75 -8.95 -24.15
CA GLN A 91 -0.82 -10.39 -24.45
C GLN A 91 0.18 -10.77 -25.53
#